data_AF-A0A8T6WVG6-F1
#
_entry.id   AF-A0A8T6WVG6-F1
#
_cell.length_a   1.000
_cell.length_b   1.000
_cell.length_c   1.000
_cell.angle_alpha   90.00
_cell.angle_beta   90.00
_cell.angle_gamma   90.00
#
_symmetry.space_group_name_H-M   'P 1'
#
loop_
_entity.id
_entity.type
_entity.pdbx_description
1 polymer ?
#
loop_
_entity_poly.entity_id
_entity_poly.type
_entity_poly.pdbx_seq_one_letter_code
_entity_poly.pdbx_strand_id
1 'polypeptide(L)'
;MTDVWGISANMSQQYYLEDIVPPVAEAGPDITVGLGRTFTLDGTGSSDNHRIATISWVLDPDGLNLKFHSSVVEFAIDELGVFPAIVFVVDFS
;
A
#
# COMPACT_ATOMS: atom_id res chain seq x y z
N MET A 1 0.20 31.63 35.33
CA MET A 1 0.51 32.49 36.50
C MET A 1 -0.25 31.91 37.67
N THR A 2 0.42 31.56 38.76
CA THR A 2 -0.16 30.90 39.96
C THR A 2 -0.46 31.96 41.02
N ASP A 3 -1.60 31.87 41.70
CA ASP A 3 -1.86 32.62 42.93
C ASP A 3 -1.52 31.80 44.19
N VAL A 4 -1.63 32.43 45.35
CA VAL A 4 -1.05 32.01 46.65
C VAL A 4 -1.75 30.83 47.34
N TRP A 5 -2.65 30.10 46.67
CA TRP A 5 -3.33 28.91 47.24
C TRP A 5 -3.19 27.62 46.44
N GLY A 6 -2.19 27.52 45.55
CA GLY A 6 -1.67 26.21 45.11
C GLY A 6 -2.66 25.32 44.34
N ILE A 7 -3.69 25.88 43.71
CA ILE A 7 -4.50 25.12 42.77
C ILE A 7 -3.84 25.18 41.39
N SER A 8 -3.04 24.17 41.07
CA SER A 8 -2.60 23.91 39.70
C SER A 8 -3.52 22.88 39.07
N ALA A 9 -4.23 23.25 38.00
CA ALA A 9 -4.83 22.27 37.09
C ALA A 9 -3.80 21.93 36.00
N ASN A 10 -3.50 20.65 35.83
CA ASN A 10 -2.74 20.18 34.67
C ASN A 10 -3.73 19.94 33.52
N MET A 11 -3.50 20.60 32.39
CA MET A 11 -4.15 20.25 31.13
C MET A 11 -3.09 19.65 30.21
N SER A 12 -3.19 18.35 29.97
CA SER A 12 -2.43 17.69 28.91
C SER A 12 -3.27 17.75 27.65
N GLN A 13 -2.78 18.43 26.61
CA GLN A 13 -3.36 18.33 25.27
C GLN A 13 -2.60 17.24 24.52
N GLN A 14 -3.28 16.15 24.21
CA GLN A 14 -2.76 15.11 23.34
C GLN A 14 -3.13 15.47 21.90
N TYR A 15 -2.15 15.90 21.10
CA TYR A 15 -2.32 16.01 19.66
C TYR A 15 -2.10 14.63 19.05
N TYR A 16 -3.19 13.98 18.63
CA TYR A 16 -3.07 12.93 17.61
C TYR A 16 -2.90 13.68 16.30
N LEU A 17 -1.70 13.64 15.72
CA LEU A 17 -1.56 14.00 14.32
C LEU A 17 -2.31 12.89 13.57
N GLU A 18 -3.51 13.18 13.07
CA GLU A 18 -4.18 12.26 12.14
C GLU A 18 -3.27 12.11 10.92
N ASP A 19 -3.11 10.87 10.46
CA ASP A 19 -2.37 10.65 9.23
C ASP A 19 -3.21 11.15 8.06
N ILE A 20 -2.66 12.11 7.33
CA ILE A 20 -3.31 12.75 6.17
C ILE A 20 -2.46 12.64 4.91
N VAL A 21 -1.29 12.01 5.02
CA VAL A 21 -0.38 11.83 3.90
C VAL A 21 -0.71 10.47 3.29
N PRO A 22 -1.12 10.42 2.01
CA PRO A 22 -1.47 9.16 1.38
C PRO A 22 -0.22 8.29 1.16
N PRO A 23 -0.39 6.97 1.04
CA PRO A 23 0.73 6.08 0.80
C PRO A 23 1.26 6.25 -0.63
N VAL A 24 2.53 5.91 -0.81
CA VAL A 24 3.19 5.83 -2.11
C VAL A 24 3.13 4.39 -2.61
N ALA A 25 2.45 4.21 -3.74
CA ALA A 25 2.31 2.93 -4.42
C ALA A 25 3.45 2.72 -5.42
N GLU A 26 4.26 1.69 -5.22
CA GLU A 26 5.41 1.35 -6.06
C GLU A 26 5.24 -0.05 -6.65
N ALA A 27 4.90 -0.13 -7.94
CA ALA A 27 4.66 -1.38 -8.65
C ALA A 27 5.95 -2.07 -9.15
N GLY A 28 7.08 -1.36 -9.11
CA GLY A 28 8.32 -1.80 -9.73
C GLY A 28 8.37 -1.56 -11.25
N PRO A 29 9.41 -2.08 -11.93
CA PRO A 29 9.59 -1.92 -13.37
C PRO A 29 8.67 -2.84 -14.19
N ASP A 30 8.48 -2.51 -15.47
CA ASP A 30 7.78 -3.36 -16.42
C ASP A 30 8.45 -4.75 -16.54
N ILE A 31 7.63 -5.78 -16.64
CA ILE A 31 8.07 -7.17 -16.74
C ILE A 31 7.82 -7.69 -18.15
N THR A 32 8.87 -8.23 -18.77
CA THR A 32 8.76 -9.00 -20.01
C THR A 32 9.10 -10.46 -19.73
N VAL A 33 8.15 -11.35 -19.95
CA VAL A 33 8.30 -12.79 -19.67
C VAL A 33 7.78 -13.62 -20.86
N GLY A 34 8.34 -14.81 -21.06
CA GLY A 34 7.84 -15.73 -22.08
C GLY A 34 6.49 -16.33 -21.70
N LEU A 35 5.71 -16.75 -22.70
CA LEU A 35 4.41 -17.39 -22.51
C LEU A 35 4.51 -18.58 -21.52
N GLY A 36 3.60 -18.61 -20.55
CA GLY A 36 3.50 -19.66 -19.53
C GLY A 36 4.67 -19.72 -18.54
N ARG A 37 5.55 -18.71 -18.53
CA ARG A 37 6.59 -18.57 -17.52
C ARG A 37 6.06 -17.78 -16.33
N THR A 38 6.54 -18.15 -15.14
CA THR A 38 6.22 -17.40 -13.93
C THR A 38 6.96 -16.07 -13.89
N PHE A 39 6.31 -15.07 -13.34
CA PHE A 39 6.90 -13.79 -12.99
C PHE A 39 6.36 -13.34 -11.62
N THR A 40 7.04 -12.35 -11.04
CA THR A 40 6.71 -11.83 -9.72
C THR A 40 6.31 -10.38 -9.82
N LEU A 41 5.13 -10.04 -9.29
CA LEU A 41 4.77 -8.67 -8.94
C LEU A 41 5.19 -8.43 -7.50
N ASP A 42 5.98 -7.38 -7.27
CA ASP A 42 6.53 -7.05 -5.96
C ASP A 42 6.19 -5.61 -5.57
N GLY A 43 5.17 -5.48 -4.72
CA GLY A 43 4.69 -4.20 -4.20
C GLY A 43 5.40 -3.78 -2.91
N THR A 44 6.41 -4.53 -2.44
CA THR A 44 7.09 -4.27 -1.16
C THR A 44 7.90 -2.98 -1.14
N GLY A 45 8.17 -2.38 -2.31
CA GLY A 45 8.74 -1.04 -2.42
C GLY A 45 7.78 0.08 -2.04
N SER A 46 6.47 -0.21 -1.91
CA SER A 46 5.48 0.77 -1.51
C SER A 46 5.73 1.25 -0.08
N SER A 47 5.41 2.52 0.19
CA SER A 47 5.74 3.15 1.48
C SER A 47 4.62 4.05 1.97
N ASP A 48 4.66 4.33 3.25
CA ASP A 48 3.78 5.28 3.92
C ASP A 48 4.58 5.99 5.03
N ASN A 49 4.22 7.21 5.39
CA ASN A 49 4.89 7.97 6.45
C ASN A 49 4.63 7.41 7.85
N HIS A 50 3.56 6.64 8.05
CA HIS A 50 3.35 5.89 9.28
C HIS A 50 3.30 4.39 9.04
N ARG A 51 2.20 3.89 8.44
CA ARG A 51 1.94 2.46 8.35
C ARG A 51 0.96 2.13 7.23
N ILE A 52 1.44 1.26 6.33
CA ILE A 52 0.59 0.57 5.36
C ILE A 52 -0.31 -0.44 6.08
N ALA A 53 -1.61 -0.36 5.82
CA ALA A 53 -2.61 -1.33 6.23
C ALA A 53 -2.65 -2.54 5.29
N THR A 54 -2.73 -2.31 3.98
CA THR A 54 -2.78 -3.40 3.00
C THR A 54 -2.08 -3.04 1.69
N ILE A 55 -1.53 -4.07 1.04
CA ILE A 55 -1.06 -4.04 -0.33
C ILE A 55 -1.82 -5.14 -1.08
N SER A 56 -2.33 -4.80 -2.26
CA SER A 56 -3.02 -5.75 -3.13
C SER A 56 -2.74 -5.46 -4.58
N TRP A 57 -2.97 -6.46 -5.43
CA TRP A 57 -2.74 -6.38 -6.87
C TRP A 57 -4.02 -6.69 -7.64
N VAL A 58 -4.18 -6.00 -8.78
CA VAL A 58 -5.17 -6.33 -9.80
C VAL A 58 -4.49 -6.51 -11.15
N LEU A 59 -4.85 -7.58 -11.85
CA LEU A 59 -4.41 -7.89 -13.22
C LEU A 59 -5.62 -8.39 -14.03
N ASP A 60 -5.66 -8.06 -15.31
CA ASP A 60 -6.74 -8.50 -16.19
C ASP A 60 -6.22 -9.06 -17.52
N PRO A 61 -5.58 -10.25 -17.50
CA PRO A 61 -4.99 -10.82 -18.70
C PRO A 61 -6.05 -11.38 -19.67
N ASP A 62 -7.17 -11.85 -19.14
CA ASP A 62 -8.20 -12.64 -19.83
C ASP A 62 -9.62 -12.09 -19.60
N GLY A 63 -9.77 -10.90 -19.01
CA GLY A 63 -11.06 -10.31 -18.66
C GLY A 63 -11.63 -10.78 -17.31
N LEU A 64 -10.89 -11.57 -16.52
CA LEU A 64 -11.35 -12.07 -15.22
C LEU A 64 -11.17 -11.09 -14.05
N ASN A 65 -10.44 -9.99 -14.22
CA ASN A 65 -10.13 -9.02 -13.16
C ASN A 65 -9.59 -9.70 -11.88
N LEU A 66 -8.47 -10.40 -12.03
CA LEU A 66 -7.82 -11.14 -10.95
C LEU A 66 -7.37 -10.20 -9.84
N LYS A 67 -7.70 -10.54 -8.58
CA LYS A 67 -7.34 -9.75 -7.39
C LYS A 67 -6.52 -10.58 -6.41
N PHE A 68 -5.41 -10.03 -5.97
CA PHE A 68 -4.51 -10.68 -5.02
C PHE A 68 -4.34 -9.81 -3.79
N HIS A 69 -4.65 -10.35 -2.60
CA HIS A 69 -4.43 -9.69 -1.32
C HIS A 69 -3.06 -10.06 -0.73
N SER A 70 -2.00 -9.75 -1.48
CA SER A 70 -0.61 -10.00 -1.11
C SER A 70 0.26 -8.87 -1.63
N SER A 71 1.35 -8.55 -0.93
CA SER A 71 2.36 -7.61 -1.43
C SER A 71 3.21 -8.21 -2.55
N VAL A 72 3.41 -9.53 -2.52
CA VAL A 72 4.16 -10.29 -3.53
C VAL A 72 3.26 -11.35 -4.15
N VAL A 73 3.21 -11.40 -5.48
CA VAL A 73 2.40 -12.35 -6.24
C VAL A 73 3.30 -13.05 -7.25
N GLU A 74 3.34 -14.37 -7.22
CA GLU A 74 3.92 -15.17 -8.30
C GLU A 74 2.79 -15.71 -9.18
N PHE A 75 2.87 -15.45 -10.48
CA PHE A 75 1.81 -15.77 -11.44
C PHE A 75 2.39 -16.08 -12.82
N ALA A 76 1.64 -16.77 -13.67
CA ALA A 76 2.00 -17.05 -15.06
C ALA A 76 0.80 -16.72 -15.96
N ILE A 77 1.08 -16.16 -17.13
CA ILE A 77 0.06 -15.81 -18.14
C ILE A 77 0.32 -16.68 -19.38
N ASP A 78 -0.71 -17.42 -19.80
CA ASP A 78 -0.71 -18.27 -21.00
C ASP A 78 -1.32 -17.58 -22.22
N GLU A 79 -1.46 -16.25 -22.16
CA GLU A 79 -1.95 -15.38 -23.22
C GLU A 79 -0.88 -14.38 -23.67
N LEU A 80 -0.83 -14.09 -24.97
CA LEU A 80 0.05 -13.06 -25.51
C LEU A 80 -0.61 -11.69 -25.39
N GLY A 81 0.10 -10.71 -24.83
CA GLY A 81 -0.41 -9.35 -24.72
C GLY A 81 0.44 -8.45 -23.83
N VAL A 82 -0.04 -7.23 -23.65
CA VAL A 82 0.46 -6.28 -22.64
C VAL A 82 -0.67 -6.05 -21.66
N PHE A 83 -0.45 -6.47 -20.41
CA PHE A 83 -1.48 -6.46 -19.38
C PHE A 83 -1.07 -5.52 -18.25
N PRO A 84 -1.88 -4.50 -17.92
CA PRO A 84 -1.57 -3.63 -16.80
C PRO A 84 -1.71 -4.41 -15.49
N ALA A 85 -0.67 -4.35 -14.67
CA ALA A 85 -0.71 -4.76 -13.27
C ALA A 85 -0.80 -3.51 -12.39
N ILE A 86 -1.82 -3.43 -11.55
CA ILE A 86 -2.06 -2.28 -10.69
C ILE A 86 -1.86 -2.71 -9.24
N VAL A 87 -0.95 -2.02 -8.54
CA VAL A 87 -0.81 -2.15 -7.09
C VAL A 87 -1.70 -1.14 -6.38
N PHE A 88 -2.44 -1.60 -5.39
CA PHE A 88 -3.24 -0.77 -4.48
C PHE A 88 -2.60 -0.81 -3.11
N VAL A 89 -2.37 0.37 -2.53
CA VAL A 89 -1.82 0.55 -1.20
C VAL A 89 -2.80 1.35 -0.38
N VAL A 90 -3.14 0.82 0.79
CA VAL A 90 -4.03 1.45 1.76
C VAL A 90 -3.24 1.60 3.05
N ASP A 91 -3.24 2.79 3.63
CA ASP A 91 -2.63 3.13 4.92
C ASP A 91 -3.65 2.99 6.07
N PHE A 92 -3.21 3.26 7.30
CA PHE A 92 -4.10 3.45 8.43
C PHE A 92 -4.33 4.95 8.65
N SER A 93 -5.58 5.39 8.60
CA SER A 93 -6.02 6.74 9.03
C SER A 93 -6.19 6.84 10.55
#